data_AF-A0A0T6B8X5-F1
#
_entry.id   AF-A0A0T6B8X5-F1
#
_cell.length_a   1.000
_cell.length_b   1.000
_cell.length_c   1.000
_cell.angle_alpha   90.00
_cell.angle_beta   90.00
_cell.angle_gamma   90.00
#
_symmetry.space_group_name_H-M   'P 1'
#
loop_
_entity.id
_entity.type
_entity.pdbx_description
1 polymer ?
#
loop_
_entity_poly.entity_id
_entity_poly.type
_entity_poly.pdbx_seq_one_letter_code
_entity_poly.pdbx_strand_id
1 'polypeptide(L)'
;QKNHLCMLKKWNLPRAICISMPLVTITYVVTNIAYFVVLTREEILASDAVAVTFGDKMLGIFSFTMPFFVACSTFGSLNGAIFASSRLFFVGARQGHLPRAISLIDVKRLTPVPSLIFMCLITLLLVVIEDVYVLINYVSFVEALFITVSVTGLLYMRKKKPHMQRPIKVNIALPIIFFVICAFLVTFPCYVSIEEVSVAVAFILCGIPVYYVTIAWESKPAWLQRSFNNFNDLCAKLFVCVPEDSHYS
;
A
#
# COMPACT_ATOMS: atom_id res chain seq x y z
N GLN A 1 25.74 -5.18 18.13
CA GLN A 1 24.50 -4.38 18.23
C GLN A 1 23.34 -4.88 17.35
N LYS A 2 23.51 -5.14 16.03
CA LYS A 2 22.42 -5.64 15.14
C LYS A 2 21.68 -6.89 15.66
N ASN A 3 22.41 -7.85 16.27
CA ASN A 3 21.81 -9.09 16.79
C ASN A 3 20.96 -8.88 18.05
N HIS A 4 21.33 -7.94 18.92
CA HIS A 4 20.57 -7.60 20.14
C HIS A 4 19.28 -6.86 19.80
N LEU A 5 19.33 -5.94 18.83
CA LEU A 5 18.15 -5.24 18.31
C LEU A 5 17.17 -6.23 17.66
N CYS A 6 17.69 -7.21 16.91
CA CYS A 6 16.89 -8.26 16.29
C CYS A 6 16.23 -9.20 17.32
N MET A 7 16.92 -9.51 18.42
CA MET A 7 16.39 -10.37 19.49
C MET A 7 15.27 -9.70 20.31
N LEU A 8 15.43 -8.43 20.69
CA LEU A 8 14.38 -7.66 21.35
C LEU A 8 13.15 -7.49 20.45
N LYS A 9 13.36 -7.27 19.15
CA LYS A 9 12.28 -7.15 18.17
C LYS A 9 11.43 -8.42 18.08
N LYS A 10 11.99 -9.63 18.23
CA LYS A 10 11.26 -10.90 18.06
C LYS A 10 10.14 -11.12 19.07
N TRP A 11 10.32 -10.72 20.32
CA TRP A 11 9.32 -10.90 21.39
C TRP A 11 8.43 -9.68 21.57
N ASN A 12 8.97 -8.48 21.33
CA ASN A 12 8.22 -7.24 21.48
C ASN A 12 7.26 -7.02 20.31
N LEU A 13 7.59 -7.49 19.11
CA LEU A 13 6.73 -7.33 17.92
C LEU A 13 5.38 -8.07 18.03
N PRO A 14 5.30 -9.38 18.37
CA PRO A 14 4.01 -10.04 18.54
C PRO A 14 3.21 -9.50 19.73
N ARG A 15 3.88 -9.10 20.82
CA ARG A 15 3.21 -8.45 21.96
C ARG A 15 2.61 -7.10 21.58
N ALA A 16 3.35 -6.29 20.83
CA ALA A 16 2.85 -5.01 20.31
C ALA A 16 1.64 -5.20 19.39
N ILE A 17 1.65 -6.22 18.51
CA ILE A 17 0.50 -6.56 17.65
C ILE A 17 -0.71 -6.98 18.51
N CYS A 18 -0.50 -7.82 19.52
CA CYS A 18 -1.57 -8.29 20.40
C CYS A 18 -2.24 -7.19 21.21
N ILE A 19 -1.53 -6.09 21.51
CA ILE A 19 -2.08 -4.93 22.25
C ILE A 19 -2.70 -3.92 21.28
N SER A 20 -2.04 -3.64 20.15
CA SER A 20 -2.51 -2.63 19.19
C SER A 20 -3.77 -3.05 18.44
N MET A 21 -3.90 -4.32 18.03
CA MET A 21 -5.08 -4.76 17.27
C MET A 21 -6.39 -4.61 18.06
N PRO A 22 -6.52 -5.10 19.32
CA PRO A 22 -7.75 -4.88 20.10
C PRO A 22 -8.01 -3.42 20.42
N LEU A 23 -6.97 -2.63 20.69
CA LEU A 23 -7.11 -1.20 20.95
C LEU A 23 -7.77 -0.50 19.76
N VAL A 24 -7.27 -0.75 18.54
CA VAL A 24 -7.82 -0.19 17.31
C VAL A 24 -9.27 -0.64 17.11
N THR A 25 -9.58 -1.93 17.33
CA THR A 25 -10.95 -2.44 17.25
C THR A 25 -11.89 -1.74 18.24
N ILE A 26 -11.47 -1.55 19.49
CA ILE A 26 -12.27 -0.85 20.52
C ILE A 26 -12.53 0.59 20.07
N THR A 27 -11.52 1.31 19.58
CA THR A 27 -11.73 2.68 19.11
C THR A 27 -12.72 2.73 17.95
N TYR A 28 -12.64 1.80 16.98
CA TYR A 28 -13.60 1.74 15.87
C TYR A 28 -15.03 1.47 16.35
N VAL A 29 -15.21 0.53 17.29
CA VAL A 29 -16.55 0.21 17.84
C VAL A 29 -17.12 1.40 18.59
N VAL A 30 -16.32 2.06 19.44
CA VAL A 30 -16.74 3.24 20.21
C VAL A 30 -17.13 4.39 19.27
N THR A 31 -16.36 4.65 18.22
CA THR A 31 -16.67 5.69 17.23
C THR A 31 -17.98 5.38 16.48
N ASN A 32 -18.20 4.13 16.06
CA ASN A 32 -19.46 3.75 15.40
C ASN A 32 -20.67 3.89 16.34
N ILE A 33 -20.53 3.51 17.61
CA ILE A 33 -21.59 3.72 18.61
C ILE A 33 -21.89 5.21 18.76
N ALA A 34 -20.86 6.07 18.85
CA ALA A 34 -21.05 7.51 18.93
C ALA A 34 -21.80 8.08 17.72
N TYR A 35 -21.48 7.60 16.50
CA TYR A 35 -22.22 8.01 15.30
C TYR A 35 -23.68 7.59 15.34
N PHE A 36 -24.00 6.36 15.72
CA PHE A 36 -25.40 5.89 15.76
C PHE A 36 -26.25 6.51 16.88
N VAL A 37 -25.63 7.03 17.94
CA VAL A 37 -26.36 7.76 19.01
C VAL A 37 -26.76 9.16 18.55
N VAL A 38 -25.97 9.78 17.68
CA VAL A 38 -26.13 11.20 17.30
C VAL A 38 -26.81 11.39 15.95
N LEU A 39 -26.51 10.53 14.98
CA LEU A 39 -26.97 10.63 13.61
C LEU A 39 -28.07 9.60 13.33
N THR A 40 -29.08 10.01 12.56
CA THR A 40 -30.09 9.09 12.05
C THR A 40 -29.54 8.27 10.87
N ARG A 41 -30.14 7.11 10.57
CA ARG A 41 -29.69 6.25 9.47
C ARG A 41 -29.71 6.97 8.12
N GLU A 42 -30.73 7.80 7.87
CA GLU A 42 -30.87 8.56 6.63
C GLU A 42 -29.74 9.59 6.47
N GLU A 43 -29.37 10.28 7.55
CA GLU A 43 -28.27 11.25 7.54
C GLU A 43 -26.91 10.60 7.29
N ILE A 44 -26.69 9.39 7.81
CA ILE A 44 -25.45 8.64 7.57
C ILE A 44 -25.35 8.22 6.10
N LEU A 45 -26.46 7.76 5.50
CA LEU A 45 -26.48 7.32 4.11
C LEU A 45 -26.43 8.48 3.10
N ALA A 46 -26.93 9.66 3.48
CA ALA A 46 -26.91 10.84 2.63
C ALA A 46 -25.62 11.67 2.75
N SER A 47 -24.81 11.45 3.79
CA SER A 47 -23.59 12.23 4.03
C SER A 47 -22.34 11.55 3.49
N ASP A 48 -21.64 12.20 2.55
CA ASP A 48 -20.31 11.74 2.08
C ASP A 48 -19.23 11.83 3.18
N ALA A 49 -19.41 12.73 4.15
CA ALA A 49 -18.46 12.98 5.23
C ALA A 49 -19.12 12.87 6.62
N VAL A 50 -19.46 11.65 7.03
CA VAL A 50 -20.16 11.34 8.30
C VAL A 50 -19.54 12.02 9.53
N ALA A 51 -18.21 12.10 9.58
CA ALA A 51 -17.48 12.74 10.69
C ALA A 51 -17.73 14.26 10.79
N VAL A 52 -17.93 14.94 9.66
CA VAL A 52 -18.19 16.39 9.63
C VAL A 52 -19.64 16.65 10.04
N THR A 53 -20.60 15.90 9.50
CA THR A 53 -22.01 15.98 9.88
C THR A 53 -22.21 15.73 11.39
N PHE A 54 -21.44 14.80 11.97
CA PHE A 54 -21.40 14.60 13.42
C PHE A 54 -20.91 15.85 14.17
N GLY A 55 -19.84 16.48 13.69
CA GLY A 55 -19.28 17.70 14.27
C GLY A 55 -20.25 18.88 14.22
N ASP A 56 -20.95 19.06 13.11
CA ASP A 56 -21.96 20.12 12.95
C ASP A 56 -23.08 20.00 13.98
N LYS A 57 -23.56 18.77 14.24
CA LYS A 57 -24.64 18.53 15.21
C LYS A 57 -24.21 18.64 16.67
N MET A 58 -22.99 18.21 17.00
CA MET A 58 -22.54 18.13 18.40
C MET A 58 -21.84 19.40 18.88
N LEU A 59 -21.05 20.05 18.02
CA LEU A 59 -20.11 21.09 18.45
C LEU A 59 -20.60 22.51 18.16
N GLY A 60 -21.68 22.68 17.38
CA GLY A 60 -22.27 23.98 17.05
C GLY A 60 -21.21 24.98 16.55
N ILE A 61 -20.91 25.99 17.36
CA ILE A 61 -19.91 27.05 17.07
C ILE A 61 -18.51 26.48 16.80
N PHE A 62 -18.15 25.33 17.38
CA PHE A 62 -16.84 24.69 17.22
C PHE A 62 -16.78 23.67 16.07
N SER A 63 -17.79 23.60 15.20
CA SER A 63 -17.86 22.60 14.12
C SER A 63 -16.63 22.60 13.21
N PHE A 64 -16.04 23.77 12.91
CA PHE A 64 -14.85 23.91 12.05
C PHE A 64 -13.64 23.08 12.53
N THR A 65 -13.59 22.77 13.82
CA THR A 65 -12.51 22.01 14.45
C THR A 65 -12.47 20.57 13.95
N MET A 66 -13.63 19.97 13.66
CA MET A 66 -13.73 18.57 13.25
C MET A 66 -13.16 18.33 11.85
N PRO A 67 -13.53 19.08 10.79
CA PRO A 67 -12.86 19.00 9.49
C PRO A 67 -11.35 19.27 9.56
N PHE A 68 -10.91 20.21 10.41
CA PHE A 68 -9.49 20.52 10.58
C PHE A 68 -8.69 19.30 11.07
N PHE A 69 -9.15 18.64 12.14
CA PHE A 69 -8.47 17.45 12.65
C PHE A 69 -8.53 16.27 11.67
N VAL A 70 -9.65 16.07 10.97
CA VAL A 70 -9.77 15.04 9.93
C VAL A 70 -8.77 15.30 8.81
N ALA A 71 -8.67 16.54 8.33
CA ALA A 71 -7.71 16.93 7.29
C ALA A 71 -6.24 16.76 7.74
N CYS A 72 -5.90 17.11 8.98
CA CYS A 72 -4.57 16.86 9.52
C CYS A 72 -4.24 15.35 9.58
N SER A 73 -5.21 14.52 9.94
CA SER A 73 -5.06 13.06 9.99
C SER A 73 -4.81 12.46 8.60
N THR A 74 -5.64 12.82 7.61
CA THR A 74 -5.48 12.32 6.23
C THR A 74 -4.16 12.79 5.60
N PHE A 75 -3.75 14.04 5.87
CA PHE A 75 -2.45 14.55 5.44
C PHE A 75 -1.28 13.76 6.07
N GLY A 76 -1.39 13.42 7.36
CA GLY A 76 -0.41 12.60 8.06
C GLY A 76 -0.29 11.19 7.46
N SER A 77 -1.42 10.53 7.21
CA SER A 77 -1.48 9.20 6.59
C SER A 77 -0.92 9.21 5.16
N LEU A 78 -1.25 10.24 4.36
CA LEU A 78 -0.75 10.39 2.99
C LEU A 78 0.77 10.55 2.98
N ASN A 79 1.32 11.42 3.82
CA ASN A 79 2.77 11.61 3.93
C ASN A 79 3.49 10.31 4.33
N GLY A 80 2.92 9.54 5.26
CA GLY A 80 3.42 8.21 5.64
C GLY A 80 3.43 7.22 4.47
N ALA A 81 2.35 7.19 3.67
CA ALA A 81 2.23 6.34 2.50
C ALA A 81 3.24 6.70 1.39
N ILE A 82 3.54 7.99 1.21
CA ILE A 82 4.57 8.48 0.27
C ILE A 82 5.95 7.95 0.66
N PHE A 83 6.31 8.02 1.95
CA PHE A 83 7.58 7.47 2.43
C PHE A 83 7.67 5.94 2.30
N ALA A 84 6.59 5.22 2.57
CA ALA A 84 6.56 3.76 2.41
C ALA A 84 6.74 3.35 0.92
N SER A 85 6.03 4.04 0.03
CA SER A 85 6.04 3.75 -1.41
C SER A 85 7.40 4.06 -2.05
N SER A 86 8.01 5.19 -1.70
CA SER A 86 9.35 5.54 -2.20
C SER A 86 10.41 4.49 -1.83
N ARG A 87 10.33 3.92 -0.62
CA ARG A 87 11.20 2.82 -0.20
C ARG A 87 10.94 1.53 -0.98
N LEU A 88 9.68 1.22 -1.29
CA LEU A 88 9.32 0.04 -2.10
C LEU A 88 9.90 0.16 -3.52
N PHE A 89 9.77 1.32 -4.16
CA PHE A 89 10.37 1.57 -5.48
C PHE A 89 11.91 1.49 -5.45
N PHE A 90 12.53 2.04 -4.41
CA PHE A 90 13.98 1.96 -4.22
C PHE A 90 14.47 0.51 -4.12
N VAL A 91 13.83 -0.32 -3.29
CA VAL A 91 14.21 -1.74 -3.14
C VAL A 91 13.90 -2.53 -4.42
N GLY A 92 12.77 -2.26 -5.08
CA GLY A 92 12.39 -2.92 -6.33
C GLY A 92 13.39 -2.67 -7.46
N ALA A 93 13.91 -1.45 -7.56
CA ALA A 93 14.96 -1.13 -8.53
C ALA A 93 16.31 -1.74 -8.17
N ARG A 94 16.66 -1.85 -6.88
CA ARG A 94 17.88 -2.56 -6.44
C ARG A 94 17.87 -4.04 -6.84
N GLN A 95 16.70 -4.65 -6.92
CA GLN A 95 16.51 -6.03 -7.38
C GLN A 95 16.45 -6.15 -8.91
N GLY A 96 16.60 -5.04 -9.65
CA GLY A 96 16.56 -5.02 -11.11
C GLY A 96 15.16 -5.13 -11.71
N HIS A 97 14.10 -5.01 -10.89
CA HIS A 97 12.71 -5.17 -11.35
C HIS A 97 12.13 -3.91 -12.00
N LEU A 98 12.74 -2.74 -11.76
CA LEU A 98 12.34 -1.46 -12.35
C LEU A 98 13.47 -0.86 -13.20
N PRO A 99 13.16 -0.08 -14.26
CA PRO A 99 14.16 0.68 -14.99
C PRO A 99 14.95 1.59 -14.03
N ARG A 100 16.28 1.67 -14.22
CA ARG A 100 17.19 2.53 -13.42
C ARG A 100 16.76 4.01 -13.37
N ALA A 101 15.89 4.43 -14.29
CA ALA A 101 15.14 5.69 -14.33
C ALA A 101 14.47 6.08 -13.01
N ILE A 102 13.84 5.10 -12.36
CA ILE A 102 12.94 5.33 -11.23
C ILE A 102 13.73 5.35 -9.92
N SER A 103 14.92 4.73 -9.88
CA SER A 103 15.83 4.68 -8.74
C SER A 103 16.88 5.78 -8.70
N LEU A 104 16.82 6.76 -9.59
CA LEU A 104 17.70 7.91 -9.52
C LEU A 104 17.41 8.69 -8.22
N ILE A 105 18.45 8.85 -7.40
CA ILE A 105 18.38 9.59 -6.14
C ILE A 105 18.99 10.97 -6.39
N ASP A 106 18.31 12.01 -5.91
CA ASP A 106 18.84 13.37 -5.90
C ASP A 106 20.06 13.47 -4.96
N VAL A 107 21.17 14.01 -5.45
CA VAL A 107 22.45 14.05 -4.71
C VAL A 107 22.42 15.01 -3.52
N LYS A 108 21.61 16.08 -3.59
CA LYS A 108 21.57 17.12 -2.55
C LYS A 108 20.57 16.80 -1.44
N ARG A 109 19.45 16.16 -1.78
CA ARG A 109 18.36 15.88 -0.82
C ARG A 109 18.22 14.40 -0.48
N LEU A 110 18.93 13.50 -1.17
CA LEU A 110 18.83 12.04 -1.01
C LEU A 110 17.38 11.52 -1.15
N THR A 111 16.54 12.25 -1.87
CA THR A 111 15.13 11.92 -2.13
C THR A 111 14.97 11.30 -3.52
N PRO A 112 14.19 10.21 -3.68
CA PRO A 112 13.90 9.63 -4.98
C PRO A 112 12.83 10.45 -5.73
N VAL A 113 13.21 11.64 -6.22
CA VAL A 113 12.30 12.59 -6.88
C VAL A 113 11.56 11.98 -8.08
N PRO A 114 12.20 11.21 -8.98
CA PRO A 114 11.50 10.58 -10.12
C PRO A 114 10.43 9.57 -9.69
N SER A 115 10.66 8.80 -8.61
CA SER A 115 9.67 7.88 -8.06
C SER A 115 8.45 8.61 -7.51
N LEU A 116 8.66 9.76 -6.85
CA LEU A 116 7.60 10.59 -6.29
C LEU A 116 6.73 11.22 -7.38
N ILE A 117 7.34 11.68 -8.47
CA ILE A 117 6.61 12.25 -9.62
C ILE A 117 5.78 11.17 -10.30
N PHE A 118 6.33 9.97 -10.49
CA PHE A 118 5.59 8.85 -11.06
C PHE A 118 4.41 8.44 -10.19
N MET A 119 4.60 8.35 -8.86
CA MET A 119 3.52 8.10 -7.92
C MET A 119 2.46 9.20 -7.97
N CYS A 120 2.87 10.48 -8.03
CA CYS A 120 1.97 11.62 -8.16
C CYS A 120 1.13 11.54 -9.43
N LEU A 121 1.75 11.19 -10.57
CA LEU A 121 1.05 11.04 -11.84
C LEU A 121 0.01 9.91 -11.78
N ILE A 122 0.37 8.75 -11.22
CA ILE A 122 -0.59 7.65 -11.03
C ILE A 122 -1.72 8.07 -10.09
N THR A 123 -1.42 8.72 -8.98
CA THR A 123 -2.45 9.21 -8.05
C THR A 123 -3.39 10.20 -8.73
N LEU A 124 -2.87 11.14 -9.53
CA LEU A 124 -3.70 12.08 -10.31
C LEU A 124 -4.61 11.35 -11.29
N LEU A 125 -4.11 10.30 -11.96
CA LEU A 125 -4.92 9.48 -12.86
C LEU A 125 -6.02 8.75 -12.09
N LEU A 126 -5.72 8.16 -10.94
CA LEU A 126 -6.71 7.48 -10.09
C LEU A 126 -7.75 8.44 -9.51
N VAL A 127 -7.40 9.70 -9.25
CA VAL A 127 -8.33 10.74 -8.76
C VAL A 127 -9.35 11.17 -9.84
N VAL A 128 -9.08 10.91 -11.12
CA VAL A 128 -10.08 11.14 -12.19
C VAL A 128 -11.28 10.20 -12.05
N ILE A 129 -11.15 9.08 -11.33
CA ILE A 129 -12.27 8.20 -11.01
C ILE A 129 -13.15 8.92 -9.96
N GLU A 130 -14.36 9.32 -10.36
CA GLU A 130 -15.24 10.17 -9.55
C GLU A 130 -15.78 9.49 -8.27
N ASP A 131 -15.88 8.15 -8.26
CA ASP A 131 -16.48 7.40 -7.15
C ASP A 131 -15.43 6.77 -6.21
N VAL A 132 -15.45 7.23 -4.95
CA VAL A 132 -14.56 6.75 -3.88
C VAL A 132 -14.89 5.31 -3.46
N TYR A 133 -16.16 4.89 -3.49
CA TYR A 133 -16.57 3.53 -3.11
C TYR A 133 -16.04 2.51 -4.11
N VAL A 134 -16.12 2.85 -5.40
CA VAL A 134 -15.55 2.05 -6.47
C VAL A 134 -14.03 1.91 -6.28
N LEU A 135 -13.33 3.01 -5.96
CA LEU A 135 -11.88 2.96 -5.66
C LEU A 135 -11.54 2.11 -4.43
N ILE A 136 -12.36 2.17 -3.37
CA ILE A 136 -12.21 1.34 -2.18
C ILE A 136 -12.36 -0.14 -2.54
N ASN A 137 -13.35 -0.50 -3.35
CA ASN A 137 -13.56 -1.89 -3.78
C ASN A 137 -12.38 -2.39 -4.62
N TYR A 138 -11.88 -1.57 -5.55
CA TYR A 138 -10.69 -1.87 -6.35
C TYR A 138 -9.47 -2.18 -5.48
N VAL A 139 -9.12 -1.26 -4.58
CA VAL A 139 -7.95 -1.42 -3.71
C VAL A 139 -8.12 -2.62 -2.77
N SER A 140 -9.31 -2.76 -2.17
CA SER A 140 -9.61 -3.85 -1.24
C SER A 140 -9.49 -5.22 -1.90
N PHE A 141 -9.97 -5.37 -3.13
CA PHE A 141 -9.83 -6.61 -3.89
C PHE A 141 -8.36 -6.93 -4.19
N VAL A 142 -7.60 -5.96 -4.71
CA VAL A 142 -6.19 -6.12 -5.05
C VAL A 142 -5.37 -6.48 -3.81
N GLU A 143 -5.59 -5.77 -2.69
CA GLU A 143 -4.93 -6.04 -1.41
C GLU A 143 -5.26 -7.45 -0.89
N ALA A 144 -6.55 -7.83 -0.89
CA ALA A 144 -6.98 -9.16 -0.47
C ALA A 144 -6.35 -10.28 -1.33
N LEU A 145 -6.22 -10.07 -2.65
CA LEU A 145 -5.57 -11.01 -3.55
C LEU A 145 -4.10 -11.18 -3.20
N PHE A 146 -3.33 -10.09 -3.08
CA PHE A 146 -1.90 -10.15 -2.74
C PHE A 146 -1.66 -10.72 -1.33
N ILE A 147 -2.52 -10.42 -0.36
CA ILE A 147 -2.48 -11.02 0.97
C ILE A 147 -2.74 -12.53 0.88
N THR A 148 -3.75 -12.96 0.12
CA THR A 148 -4.06 -14.40 -0.07
C THR A 148 -2.89 -15.15 -0.68
N VAL A 149 -2.27 -14.61 -1.72
CA VAL A 149 -1.07 -15.19 -2.35
C VAL A 149 0.09 -15.27 -1.34
N SER A 150 0.30 -14.22 -0.56
CA SER A 150 1.37 -14.18 0.47
C SER A 150 1.15 -15.23 1.57
N VAL A 151 -0.09 -15.39 2.04
CA VAL A 151 -0.46 -16.40 3.05
C VAL A 151 -0.34 -17.81 2.49
N THR A 152 -0.73 -18.01 1.23
CA THR A 152 -0.52 -19.29 0.52
C THR A 152 0.97 -19.62 0.44
N GLY A 153 1.80 -18.64 0.10
CA GLY A 153 3.25 -18.76 0.12
C GLY A 153 3.80 -19.14 1.50
N LEU A 154 3.27 -18.54 2.58
CA LEU A 154 3.62 -18.89 3.95
C LEU A 154 3.25 -20.35 4.29
N LEU A 155 2.06 -20.79 3.92
CA LEU A 155 1.60 -22.18 4.12
C LEU A 155 2.42 -23.17 3.29
N TYR A 156 2.73 -22.81 2.04
CA TYR A 156 3.58 -23.62 1.15
C TYR A 156 5.01 -23.74 1.68
N MET A 157 5.64 -22.63 2.10
CA MET A 157 6.95 -22.64 2.73
C MET A 157 6.96 -23.44 4.04
N ARG A 158 5.84 -23.44 4.77
CA ARG A 158 5.69 -24.24 5.99
C ARG A 158 5.77 -25.74 5.70
N LYS A 159 5.20 -26.20 4.57
CA LYS A 159 5.29 -27.59 4.10
C LYS A 159 6.65 -27.93 3.48
N LYS A 160 7.19 -27.08 2.61
CA LYS A 160 8.40 -27.37 1.81
C LYS A 160 9.71 -27.29 2.60
N LYS A 161 9.82 -26.37 3.58
CA LYS A 161 11.04 -26.15 4.37
C LYS A 161 10.73 -26.14 5.88
N PRO A 162 10.50 -27.32 6.49
CA PRO A 162 10.13 -27.42 7.91
C PRO A 162 11.29 -27.10 8.87
N HIS A 163 12.55 -27.38 8.49
CA HIS A 163 13.72 -27.25 9.37
C HIS A 163 14.35 -25.85 9.45
N MET A 164 13.75 -24.84 8.81
CA MET A 164 14.28 -23.47 8.85
C MET A 164 14.06 -22.85 10.25
N GLN A 165 15.06 -22.19 10.84
CA GLN A 165 14.92 -21.53 12.14
C GLN A 165 13.86 -20.41 12.06
N ARG A 166 12.70 -20.63 12.68
CA ARG A 166 11.61 -19.64 12.74
C ARG A 166 11.64 -18.93 14.09
N PRO A 167 11.97 -17.62 14.12
CA PRO A 167 12.07 -16.87 15.37
C PRO A 167 10.72 -16.63 16.06
N ILE A 168 9.60 -16.68 15.32
CA ILE A 168 8.25 -16.57 15.84
C ILE A 168 7.48 -17.81 15.38
N LYS A 169 7.04 -18.65 16.33
CA LYS A 169 6.23 -19.83 16.06
C LYS A 169 4.79 -19.56 16.49
N VAL A 170 3.89 -19.50 15.52
CA VAL A 170 2.43 -19.40 15.74
C VAL A 170 1.76 -20.73 15.41
N ASN A 171 0.66 -21.02 16.11
CA ASN A 171 -0.11 -22.23 15.90
C ASN A 171 -0.58 -22.35 14.44
N ILE A 172 -0.58 -23.56 13.87
CA ILE A 172 -0.89 -23.80 12.45
C ILE A 172 -2.35 -23.46 12.11
N ALA A 173 -3.24 -23.54 13.09
CA ALA A 173 -4.64 -23.14 12.93
C ALA A 173 -4.79 -21.67 12.50
N LEU A 174 -3.94 -20.77 12.99
CA LEU A 174 -4.10 -19.32 12.77
C LEU A 174 -3.91 -18.94 11.28
N PRO A 175 -2.82 -19.34 10.58
CA PRO A 175 -2.69 -19.09 9.15
C PRO A 175 -3.75 -19.80 8.29
N ILE A 176 -4.28 -20.95 8.73
CA ILE A 176 -5.34 -21.66 7.99
C ILE A 176 -6.66 -20.90 8.08
N ILE A 177 -7.07 -20.48 9.29
CA ILE A 177 -8.27 -19.68 9.48
C ILE A 177 -8.16 -18.36 8.70
N PHE A 178 -7.01 -17.70 8.79
CA PHE A 178 -6.76 -16.47 8.03
C PHE A 178 -6.83 -16.68 6.52
N PHE A 179 -6.27 -17.78 6.01
CA PHE A 179 -6.39 -18.14 4.59
C PHE A 179 -7.84 -18.34 4.16
N VAL A 180 -8.66 -19.03 4.96
CA VAL A 180 -10.09 -19.23 4.65
C VAL A 180 -10.84 -17.89 4.59
N ILE A 181 -10.57 -16.99 5.53
CA ILE A 181 -11.16 -15.64 5.55
C ILE A 181 -10.73 -14.84 4.31
N CYS A 182 -9.43 -14.83 3.98
CA CYS A 182 -8.94 -14.12 2.80
C CYS A 182 -9.51 -14.70 1.50
N ALA A 183 -9.62 -16.03 1.39
CA ALA A 183 -10.22 -16.69 0.23
C ALA A 183 -11.70 -16.29 0.07
N PHE A 184 -12.45 -16.20 1.19
CA PHE A 184 -13.82 -15.69 1.18
C PHE A 184 -13.88 -14.23 0.72
N LEU A 185 -13.01 -13.36 1.26
CA LEU A 185 -12.94 -11.94 0.89
C LEU A 185 -12.53 -11.69 -0.56
N VAL A 186 -11.80 -12.62 -1.19
CA VAL A 186 -11.49 -12.55 -2.63
C VAL A 186 -12.67 -13.05 -3.46
N THR A 187 -13.36 -14.09 -3.00
CA THR A 187 -14.48 -14.71 -3.76
C THR A 187 -15.75 -13.86 -3.71
N PHE A 188 -16.01 -13.17 -2.60
CA PHE A 188 -17.22 -12.40 -2.41
C PHE A 188 -17.37 -11.23 -3.40
N PRO A 189 -16.35 -10.36 -3.62
CA PRO A 189 -16.40 -9.31 -4.64
C PRO A 189 -16.55 -9.85 -6.07
N CYS A 190 -16.00 -11.04 -6.36
CA CYS A 190 -16.18 -11.68 -7.68
C CYS A 190 -17.64 -12.01 -7.97
N TYR A 191 -18.48 -12.20 -6.95
CA TYR A 191 -19.91 -12.45 -7.14
C TYR A 191 -20.72 -11.16 -7.19
N VAL A 192 -20.37 -10.18 -6.35
CA VAL A 192 -21.15 -8.94 -6.18
C VAL A 192 -20.82 -7.90 -7.25
N SER A 193 -19.55 -7.70 -7.56
CA SER A 193 -19.05 -6.59 -8.40
C SER A 193 -18.09 -7.11 -9.48
N ILE A 194 -18.61 -7.92 -10.41
CA ILE A 194 -17.80 -8.57 -11.45
C ILE A 194 -17.04 -7.56 -12.34
N GLU A 195 -17.64 -6.40 -12.62
CA GLU A 195 -17.05 -5.39 -13.49
C GLU A 195 -15.80 -4.78 -12.86
N GLU A 196 -15.89 -4.34 -11.61
CA GLU A 196 -14.77 -3.79 -10.84
C GLU A 196 -13.66 -4.83 -10.69
N VAL A 197 -14.01 -6.08 -10.35
CA VAL A 197 -13.03 -7.16 -10.23
C VAL A 197 -12.32 -7.42 -11.57
N SER A 198 -13.06 -7.41 -12.68
CA SER A 198 -12.48 -7.68 -14.01
C SER A 198 -11.42 -6.65 -14.41
N VAL A 199 -11.67 -5.37 -14.13
CA VAL A 199 -10.73 -4.28 -14.39
C VAL A 199 -9.51 -4.39 -13.48
N ALA A 200 -9.70 -4.73 -12.20
CA ALA A 200 -8.59 -4.97 -11.28
C ALA A 200 -7.68 -6.12 -11.75
N VAL A 201 -8.27 -7.24 -12.19
CA VAL A 201 -7.54 -8.39 -12.73
C VAL A 201 -6.82 -8.00 -14.02
N ALA A 202 -7.48 -7.27 -14.93
CA ALA A 202 -6.86 -6.78 -16.15
C ALA A 202 -5.64 -5.88 -15.86
N PHE A 203 -5.74 -5.01 -14.84
CA PHE A 203 -4.64 -4.16 -14.40
C PHE A 203 -3.45 -4.98 -13.86
N ILE A 204 -3.71 -6.01 -13.05
CA ILE A 204 -2.66 -6.93 -12.56
C ILE A 204 -2.03 -7.70 -13.73
N LEU A 205 -2.84 -8.19 -14.67
CA LEU A 205 -2.36 -8.91 -15.85
C LEU A 205 -1.53 -8.00 -16.77
N CYS A 206 -1.84 -6.71 -16.87
CA CYS A 206 -1.03 -5.71 -17.57
C CYS A 206 0.39 -5.56 -16.96
N GLY A 207 0.56 -5.91 -15.67
CA GLY A 207 1.88 -6.00 -15.05
C GLY A 207 2.77 -7.09 -15.65
N ILE A 208 2.21 -8.15 -16.23
CA ILE A 208 2.95 -9.28 -16.83
C ILE A 208 3.71 -8.85 -18.10
N PRO A 209 3.09 -8.23 -19.13
CA PRO A 209 3.83 -7.75 -20.30
C PRO A 209 4.85 -6.68 -19.90
N VAL A 210 4.53 -5.82 -18.92
CA VAL A 210 5.52 -4.85 -18.39
C VAL A 210 6.73 -5.59 -17.81
N TYR A 211 6.53 -6.63 -17.01
CA TYR A 211 7.61 -7.46 -16.47
C TYR A 211 8.48 -8.10 -17.57
N TYR A 212 7.86 -8.64 -18.62
CA TYR A 212 8.60 -9.23 -19.74
C TYR A 212 9.42 -8.18 -20.50
N VAL A 213 8.85 -6.99 -20.75
CA VAL A 213 9.52 -5.89 -21.44
C VAL A 213 10.65 -5.29 -20.61
N THR A 214 10.49 -5.18 -19.29
CA THR A 214 11.48 -4.54 -18.42
C THR A 214 12.63 -5.47 -18.03
N ILE A 215 12.35 -6.73 -17.72
CA ILE A 215 13.29 -7.68 -17.08
C ILE A 215 13.68 -8.83 -18.00
N ALA A 216 12.72 -9.52 -18.63
CA ALA A 216 13.00 -10.74 -19.39
C ALA A 216 13.65 -10.46 -20.77
N TRP A 217 13.48 -9.25 -21.31
CA TRP A 217 14.06 -8.86 -22.59
C TRP A 217 15.51 -8.36 -22.42
N GLU A 218 16.46 -9.30 -22.47
CA GLU A 218 17.90 -8.99 -22.40
C GLU A 218 18.40 -8.21 -23.64
N SER A 219 17.80 -8.42 -24.81
CA SER A 219 18.17 -7.75 -26.07
C SER A 219 17.20 -6.62 -26.42
N LYS A 220 17.17 -5.54 -25.63
CA LYS A 220 16.30 -4.38 -25.91
C LYS A 220 16.66 -3.75 -27.26
N PRO A 221 15.69 -3.43 -28.13
CA PRO A 221 15.99 -2.76 -29.37
C PRO A 221 16.53 -1.35 -29.10
N ALA A 222 17.53 -0.93 -29.89
CA ALA A 222 18.31 0.29 -29.63
C ALA A 222 17.46 1.57 -29.54
N TRP A 223 16.30 1.63 -30.20
CA TRP A 223 15.38 2.77 -30.12
C TRP A 223 14.72 2.90 -28.73
N LEU A 224 14.32 1.77 -28.13
CA LEU A 224 13.67 1.74 -26.81
C LEU A 224 14.68 2.09 -25.72
N GLN A 225 15.90 1.58 -25.86
CA GLN A 225 17.01 1.88 -24.94
C GLN A 225 17.44 3.35 -25.05
N ARG A 226 17.48 3.92 -26.26
CA ARG A 226 17.71 5.36 -26.48
C ARG A 226 16.59 6.22 -25.88
N SER A 227 15.33 5.81 -26.01
CA SER A 227 14.21 6.56 -25.42
C SER A 227 14.26 6.56 -23.89
N PHE A 228 14.53 5.40 -23.28
CA PHE A 228 14.72 5.32 -21.82
C PHE A 228 15.94 6.11 -21.35
N ASN A 229 17.05 6.08 -22.09
CA ASN A 229 18.24 6.85 -21.74
C ASN A 229 18.00 8.36 -21.90
N ASN A 230 17.33 8.81 -22.96
CA ASN A 230 16.97 10.22 -23.13
C ASN A 230 16.01 10.71 -22.04
N PHE A 231 15.03 9.89 -21.65
CA PHE A 231 14.14 10.19 -20.53
C PHE A 231 14.91 10.25 -19.20
N ASN A 232 15.83 9.30 -18.97
CA ASN A 232 16.71 9.29 -17.80
C ASN A 232 17.62 10.52 -17.75
N ASP A 233 18.23 10.90 -18.87
CA ASP A 233 19.12 12.04 -18.95
C ASP A 233 18.34 13.35 -18.77
N LEU A 234 17.11 13.42 -19.27
CA LEU A 234 16.23 14.57 -19.05
C LEU A 234 15.82 14.67 -17.58
N CYS A 235 15.40 13.58 -16.94
CA CYS A 235 15.10 13.56 -15.51
C CYS A 235 16.35 13.83 -14.65
N ALA A 236 17.51 13.26 -15.00
CA ALA A 236 18.76 13.45 -14.27
C ALA A 236 19.27 14.89 -14.39
N LYS A 237 19.14 15.53 -15.56
CA LYS A 237 19.49 16.94 -15.76
C LYS A 237 18.52 17.89 -15.06
N LEU A 238 17.21 17.58 -15.10
CA LEU A 238 16.17 18.43 -14.53
C LEU A 238 16.17 18.38 -13.00
N PHE A 239 16.52 17.23 -12.41
CA PHE A 239 16.52 17.02 -10.96
C PHE A 239 17.91 16.83 -10.33
N VAL A 240 19.00 16.98 -11.09
CA VAL A 240 20.39 16.77 -10.61
C VAL A 240 20.51 15.45 -9.82
N CYS A 241 19.99 14.38 -10.41
CA CYS A 241 20.02 13.05 -9.81
C CYS A 241 21.19 12.23 -10.34
N VAL A 242 21.81 11.43 -9.47
CA VAL A 242 22.91 10.54 -9.84
C VAL A 242 22.47 9.09 -9.55
N PRO A 243 22.81 8.13 -10.43
CA PRO A 243 22.60 6.72 -10.13
C PRO A 243 23.38 6.34 -8.87
N GLU A 244 22.77 5.56 -7.98
CA GLU A 244 23.46 5.09 -6.77
C GLU A 244 24.68 4.22 -7.15
N ASP A 245 25.88 4.62 -6.72
CA ASP A 245 27.09 3.84 -6.91
C ASP A 245 27.02 2.56 -6.08
N SER A 246 26.90 1.42 -6.76
CA SER A 246 26.88 0.07 -6.16
C SER A 246 28.21 -0.39 -5.55
N HIS A 247 29.16 0.53 -5.30
CA HIS A 247 30.56 0.20 -4.97
C HIS A 247 30.96 0.32 -3.49
N TYR A 248 30.04 0.62 -2.58
CA TYR A 248 30.28 0.53 -1.13
C TYR A 248 29.34 -0.48 -0.47
N SER A 249 29.68 -1.76 -0.58
CA SER A 249 29.18 -2.84 0.29
C SER A 249 30.34 -3.70 0.74
#